data_AF-A0A8S1RE78-F1
#
_entry.id   AF-A0A8S1RE78-F1
#
_cell.length_a   1.000
_cell.length_b   1.000
_cell.length_c   1.000
_cell.angle_alpha   90.00
_cell.angle_beta   90.00
_cell.angle_gamma   90.00
#
_symmetry.space_group_name_H-M   'P 1'
#
loop_
_entity.id
_entity.type
_entity.pdbx_description
1 polymer ?
#
loop_
_entity_poly.entity_id
_entity_poly.type
_entity_poly.pdbx_seq_one_letter_code
_entity_poly.pdbx_strand_id
1 'polypeptide(L)'
;MNPQYQYDIFVIGGGSGGLTVVDEAQKLGKRVGLADYIKPSPHGTQWGTGGTCPNVGCIPKKLMHMTALIGEIRHELTATGWQGINPHSNHDWNTLVNEVQRQVKGINKANDDWLVTTNGITYYNKLGKLKDDHTIELIDKDGQFEFVTAEYILQILFFQFYYLLIIIIIIIIQILPNLPPIRYINQRIWILLSFQQYLDSKYIASNT
;
A
#
# COMPACT_ATOMS: atom_id res chain seq x y z
N MET A 1 -23.15 21.06 -5.17
CA MET A 1 -22.86 19.74 -5.74
C MET A 1 -23.21 19.81 -7.21
N ASN A 2 -22.30 19.41 -8.10
CA ASN A 2 -22.58 19.39 -9.54
C ASN A 2 -23.33 18.09 -9.88
N PRO A 3 -24.60 18.14 -10.34
CA PRO A 3 -25.38 16.95 -10.67
C PRO A 3 -24.88 16.21 -11.92
N GLN A 4 -23.90 16.77 -12.63
CA GLN A 4 -23.28 16.18 -13.81
C GLN A 4 -22.47 14.91 -13.51
N TYR A 5 -21.92 14.78 -12.30
CA TYR A 5 -21.06 13.65 -11.92
C TYR A 5 -21.68 12.80 -10.82
N GLN A 6 -21.41 11.49 -10.85
CA GLN A 6 -21.88 10.55 -9.83
C GLN A 6 -21.22 10.82 -8.47
N TYR A 7 -19.92 11.16 -8.50
CA TYR A 7 -19.12 11.45 -7.31
C TYR A 7 -18.54 12.87 -7.36
N ASP A 8 -18.38 13.48 -6.19
CA ASP A 8 -17.62 14.72 -6.08
C ASP A 8 -16.12 14.41 -6.09
N ILE A 9 -15.71 13.29 -5.48
CA ILE A 9 -14.33 12.80 -5.53
C ILE A 9 -14.31 11.28 -5.68
N PHE A 10 -13.41 10.79 -6.54
CA PHE A 10 -13.15 9.37 -6.71
C PHE A 10 -11.69 9.05 -6.42
N VAL A 11 -11.46 8.10 -5.52
CA VAL A 11 -10.11 7.66 -5.13
C VAL A 11 -9.83 6.29 -5.72
N ILE A 12 -8.70 6.16 -6.43
CA ILE A 12 -8.19 4.89 -6.95
C ILE A 12 -7.01 4.46 -6.06
N GLY A 13 -7.22 3.42 -5.25
CA GLY A 13 -6.25 2.81 -4.33
C GLY A 13 -6.68 2.91 -2.87
N GLY A 14 -7.05 1.78 -2.26
CA GLY A 14 -7.52 1.66 -0.86
C GLY A 14 -6.40 1.46 0.17
N GLY A 15 -5.22 2.03 -0.10
CA GLY A 15 -4.12 2.08 0.86
C GLY A 15 -4.33 3.13 1.94
N SER A 16 -3.42 3.22 2.91
CA SER A 16 -3.50 4.21 4.00
C SER A 16 -3.73 5.64 3.50
N GLY A 17 -3.04 6.07 2.44
CA GLY A 17 -3.23 7.41 1.86
C GLY A 17 -4.61 7.60 1.22
N GLY A 18 -5.12 6.58 0.52
CA GLY A 18 -6.44 6.64 -0.11
C GLY A 18 -7.57 6.64 0.91
N LEU A 19 -7.50 5.78 1.92
CA LEU A 19 -8.48 5.73 2.99
C LEU A 19 -8.53 7.06 3.78
N THR A 20 -7.39 7.72 4.00
CA THR A 20 -7.36 9.06 4.62
C THR A 20 -8.09 10.10 3.78
N VAL A 21 -7.89 10.11 2.45
CA VAL A 21 -8.58 11.06 1.57
C VAL A 21 -10.09 10.81 1.57
N VAL A 22 -10.49 9.54 1.51
CA VAL A 22 -11.90 9.14 1.57
C VAL A 22 -12.55 9.60 2.87
N ASP A 23 -11.89 9.38 4.01
CA ASP A 23 -12.38 9.80 5.33
C ASP A 23 -12.56 11.32 5.44
N GLU A 24 -11.56 12.09 5.02
CA GLU A 24 -11.64 13.55 5.07
C GLU A 24 -12.68 14.12 4.09
N ALA A 25 -12.79 13.56 2.89
CA ALA A 25 -13.81 13.98 1.92
C ALA A 25 -15.23 13.67 2.41
N GLN A 26 -15.42 12.51 3.04
CA GLN A 26 -16.72 12.12 3.60
C GLN A 26 -17.15 13.05 4.73
N LYS A 27 -16.24 13.43 5.64
CA LYS A 27 -16.52 14.38 6.73
C LYS A 27 -16.96 15.76 6.22
N LEU A 28 -16.50 16.14 5.02
CA LEU A 28 -16.92 17.35 4.32
C LEU A 28 -18.25 17.21 3.57
N GLY A 29 -18.97 16.09 3.74
CA GLY A 29 -20.27 15.83 3.13
C GLY A 29 -20.22 15.59 1.63
N LYS A 30 -19.07 15.16 1.09
CA LYS A 30 -18.91 14.84 -0.33
C LYS A 30 -19.42 13.43 -0.65
N ARG A 31 -19.88 13.23 -1.88
CA ARG A 31 -20.14 11.90 -2.45
C ARG A 31 -18.81 11.30 -2.87
N VAL A 32 -18.37 10.24 -2.20
CA VAL A 32 -17.04 9.65 -2.38
C VAL A 32 -17.14 8.28 -3.01
N GLY A 33 -16.42 8.07 -4.11
CA GLY A 33 -16.17 6.75 -4.67
C GLY A 33 -14.75 6.29 -4.32
N LEU A 34 -14.59 5.01 -3.98
CA LEU A 34 -13.29 4.39 -3.73
C LEU A 34 -13.20 3.09 -4.53
N ALA A 35 -12.18 2.95 -5.37
CA ALA A 35 -11.83 1.67 -5.98
C ALA A 35 -10.52 1.15 -5.39
N ASP A 36 -10.51 -0.09 -4.89
CA ASP A 36 -9.29 -0.79 -4.51
C ASP A 36 -9.23 -2.15 -5.18
N TYR A 37 -8.02 -2.53 -5.63
CA TYR A 37 -7.79 -3.82 -6.26
C TYR A 37 -6.38 -4.31 -5.98
N ILE A 38 -6.30 -5.49 -5.37
CA ILE A 38 -5.03 -6.14 -5.10
C ILE A 38 -4.72 -7.10 -6.23
N LYS A 39 -3.80 -6.67 -7.10
CA LYS A 39 -3.25 -7.56 -8.12
C LYS A 39 -2.52 -8.72 -7.44
N PRO A 40 -2.83 -9.98 -7.77
CA PRO A 40 -2.11 -11.12 -7.23
C PRO A 40 -0.62 -11.04 -7.53
N SER A 41 0.22 -11.50 -6.60
CA SER A 41 1.65 -11.69 -6.89
C SER A 41 1.84 -12.78 -7.96
N PRO A 42 3.06 -12.94 -8.53
CA PRO A 42 3.36 -14.05 -9.42
C PRO A 42 3.09 -15.44 -8.80
N HIS A 43 3.07 -15.54 -7.46
CA HIS A 43 2.75 -16.76 -6.72
C HIS A 43 1.28 -16.85 -6.29
N GLY A 44 0.42 -15.94 -6.79
CA GLY A 44 -1.01 -15.92 -6.51
C GLY A 44 -1.40 -15.34 -5.16
N THR A 45 -0.45 -14.82 -4.36
CA THR A 45 -0.76 -14.23 -3.06
C THR A 45 -1.50 -12.91 -3.22
N GLN A 46 -2.57 -12.73 -2.43
CA GLN A 46 -3.40 -11.54 -2.36
C GLN A 46 -3.70 -11.23 -0.89
N TRP A 47 -4.22 -10.04 -0.62
CA TRP A 47 -4.56 -9.58 0.72
C TRP A 47 -5.80 -8.67 0.69
N GLY A 48 -6.29 -8.29 1.87
CA GLY A 48 -7.50 -7.48 2.03
C GLY A 48 -7.26 -5.96 1.92
N THR A 49 -8.27 -5.20 2.32
CA THR A 49 -8.27 -3.72 2.27
C THR A 49 -7.21 -3.09 3.17
N GLY A 50 -6.87 -1.81 2.93
CA GLY A 50 -5.87 -1.05 3.69
C GLY A 50 -4.50 -0.96 3.02
N GLY A 51 -4.31 -1.63 1.88
CA GLY A 51 -3.12 -1.56 1.06
C GLY A 51 -1.86 -2.18 1.68
N THR A 52 -0.68 -1.73 1.24
CA THR A 52 0.60 -2.39 1.53
C THR A 52 0.97 -2.40 3.01
N CYS A 53 0.84 -1.26 3.70
CA CYS A 53 1.32 -1.08 5.07
C CYS A 53 0.76 -2.11 6.07
N PRO A 54 -0.57 -2.30 6.18
CA PRO A 54 -1.14 -3.28 7.10
C PRO A 54 -0.96 -4.73 6.64
N ASN A 55 -0.94 -4.99 5.33
CA ASN A 55 -0.98 -6.35 4.82
C ASN A 55 0.39 -7.01 4.63
N VAL A 56 1.34 -6.28 4.04
CA VAL A 56 2.65 -6.81 3.62
C VAL A 56 3.80 -5.83 3.89
N GLY A 57 3.56 -4.83 4.73
CA GLY A 57 4.48 -3.74 5.01
C GLY A 57 4.77 -3.60 6.50
N CYS A 58 4.59 -2.39 7.01
CA CYS A 58 5.02 -1.99 8.34
C CYS A 58 4.46 -2.87 9.47
N ILE A 59 3.19 -3.29 9.39
CA ILE A 59 2.56 -4.08 10.46
C ILE A 59 3.18 -5.47 10.60
N PRO A 60 3.13 -6.36 9.59
CA PRO A 60 3.76 -7.68 9.70
C PRO A 60 5.27 -7.55 9.94
N LYS A 61 5.95 -6.60 9.30
CA LYS A 61 7.39 -6.35 9.53
C LYS A 61 7.69 -5.99 10.98
N LYS A 62 6.88 -5.15 11.61
CA LYS A 62 7.10 -4.73 13.01
C LYS A 62 6.81 -5.89 13.97
N LEU A 63 5.73 -6.64 13.76
CA LEU A 63 5.40 -7.80 14.61
C LEU A 63 6.50 -8.87 14.55
N MET A 64 6.96 -9.24 13.35
CA MET A 64 8.06 -10.20 13.19
C MET A 64 9.36 -9.69 13.82
N HIS A 65 9.66 -8.40 13.66
CA HIS A 65 10.83 -7.79 14.30
C HIS A 65 10.75 -7.81 15.84
N MET A 66 9.56 -7.57 16.40
CA MET A 66 9.36 -7.64 17.85
C MET A 66 9.56 -9.06 18.38
N THR A 67 9.09 -10.08 17.65
CA THR A 67 9.35 -11.48 18.02
C THR A 67 10.84 -11.81 18.02
N ALA A 68 11.62 -11.29 17.07
CA ALA A 68 13.07 -11.45 17.06
C ALA A 68 13.73 -10.81 18.31
N LEU A 69 13.33 -9.59 18.67
CA LEU A 69 13.83 -8.90 19.86
C LEU A 69 13.45 -9.63 21.16
N ILE A 70 12.25 -10.22 21.23
CA ILE A 70 11.85 -11.07 22.36
C ILE A 70 12.75 -12.32 22.44
N GLY A 71 13.13 -12.88 21.29
CA GLY A 71 14.09 -13.99 21.22
C GLY A 71 15.44 -13.64 21.84
N GLU A 72 15.96 -12.44 21.57
CA GLU A 72 17.20 -11.93 22.18
C GLU A 72 17.05 -11.71 23.68
N ILE A 73 16.03 -10.95 24.09
CA ILE A 73 15.74 -10.61 25.50
C ILE A 73 15.58 -11.87 26.35
N ARG A 74 14.98 -12.94 25.80
CA ARG A 74 14.78 -14.22 26.48
C ARG A 74 16.08 -14.80 27.07
N HIS A 75 17.22 -14.57 26.43
CA HIS A 75 18.52 -15.03 26.94
C HIS A 75 18.97 -14.28 28.19
N GLU A 76 18.51 -13.06 28.39
CA GLU A 76 18.88 -12.17 29.50
C GLU A 76 17.90 -12.23 30.67
N LEU A 77 16.66 -12.67 30.44
CA LEU A 77 15.59 -12.68 31.45
C LEU A 77 15.94 -13.50 32.71
N THR A 78 16.65 -14.62 32.57
CA THR A 78 17.04 -15.46 33.73
C THR A 78 18.02 -14.74 34.65
N ALA A 79 18.94 -13.93 34.10
CA ALA A 79 19.90 -13.14 34.87
C ALA A 79 19.24 -11.98 35.65
N THR A 80 18.02 -11.58 35.27
CA THR A 80 17.26 -10.50 35.90
C THR A 80 16.17 -11.02 36.86
N GLY A 81 16.20 -12.30 37.21
CA GLY A 81 15.32 -12.89 38.22
C GLY A 81 13.98 -13.42 37.68
N TRP A 82 13.75 -13.40 36.36
CA TRP A 82 12.57 -14.03 35.77
C TRP A 82 12.68 -15.55 35.83
N GLN A 83 11.66 -16.18 36.40
CA GLN A 83 11.58 -17.64 36.55
C GLN A 83 10.73 -18.27 35.44
N GLY A 84 10.95 -19.55 35.16
CA GLY A 84 10.15 -20.32 34.20
C GLY A 84 10.45 -20.08 32.71
N ILE A 85 11.46 -19.25 32.40
CA ILE A 85 11.89 -18.98 31.02
C ILE A 85 12.98 -19.97 30.60
N ASN A 86 12.77 -20.69 29.50
CA ASN A 86 13.80 -21.51 28.87
C ASN A 86 14.51 -20.70 27.77
N PRO A 87 15.79 -20.30 27.94
CA PRO A 87 16.53 -19.52 26.95
C PRO A 87 16.83 -20.30 25.66
N HIS A 88 16.74 -21.63 25.67
CA HIS A 88 17.06 -22.49 24.54
C HIS A 88 15.82 -23.04 23.81
N SER A 89 14.62 -22.53 24.11
CA SER A 89 13.42 -22.99 23.41
C SER A 89 13.45 -22.61 21.92
N ASN A 90 12.94 -23.51 21.08
CA ASN A 90 12.84 -23.28 19.64
C ASN A 90 11.70 -22.31 19.31
N HIS A 91 11.83 -21.58 18.21
CA HIS A 91 10.79 -20.70 17.68
C HIS A 91 9.93 -21.44 16.64
N ASP A 92 8.61 -21.41 16.80
CA ASP A 92 7.66 -21.93 15.80
C ASP A 92 7.24 -20.82 14.83
N TRP A 93 7.73 -20.93 13.59
CA TRP A 93 7.39 -20.02 12.50
C TRP A 93 5.89 -19.97 12.19
N ASN A 94 5.20 -21.12 12.24
CA ASN A 94 3.79 -21.18 11.88
C ASN A 94 2.92 -20.50 12.94
N THR A 95 3.26 -20.65 14.22
CA THR A 95 2.58 -19.91 15.30
C THR A 95 2.72 -18.40 15.09
N LEU A 96 3.94 -17.91 14.81
CA LEU A 96 4.16 -16.49 14.55
C LEU A 96 3.36 -16.00 13.35
N VAL A 97 3.47 -16.67 12.21
CA VAL A 97 2.77 -16.26 10.99
C VAL A 97 1.26 -16.27 11.19
N ASN A 98 0.71 -17.29 11.85
CA ASN A 98 -0.72 -17.37 12.13
C ASN A 98 -1.20 -16.20 13.00
N GLU A 99 -0.44 -15.83 14.03
CA GLU A 99 -0.75 -14.69 14.89
C GLU A 99 -0.65 -13.36 14.13
N VAL A 100 0.40 -13.16 13.33
CA VAL A 100 0.56 -11.97 12.48
C VAL A 100 -0.63 -11.86 11.51
N GLN A 101 -0.97 -12.95 10.82
CA GLN A 101 -2.10 -12.97 9.89
C GLN A 101 -3.44 -12.73 10.59
N ARG A 102 -3.62 -13.21 11.82
CA ARG A 102 -4.81 -12.91 12.64
C ARG A 102 -4.94 -11.42 12.89
N GLN A 103 -3.85 -10.72 13.24
CA GLN A 103 -3.87 -9.29 13.46
C GLN A 103 -4.11 -8.49 12.17
N VAL A 104 -3.47 -8.88 11.07
CA VAL A 104 -3.70 -8.27 9.75
C VAL A 104 -5.18 -8.38 9.35
N LYS A 105 -5.78 -9.57 9.48
CA LYS A 105 -7.22 -9.79 9.20
C LYS A 105 -8.11 -8.93 10.07
N GLY A 106 -7.74 -8.71 11.34
CA GLY A 106 -8.46 -7.80 12.23
C GLY A 106 -8.48 -6.36 11.71
N ILE A 107 -7.35 -5.88 11.18
CA ILE A 107 -7.26 -4.55 10.56
C ILE A 107 -8.09 -4.48 9.27
N ASN A 108 -8.01 -5.49 8.40
CA ASN A 108 -8.82 -5.53 7.18
C ASN A 108 -10.31 -5.46 7.53
N LYS A 109 -10.75 -6.28 8.49
CA LYS A 109 -12.14 -6.28 8.95
C LYS A 109 -12.57 -4.90 9.47
N ALA A 110 -11.73 -4.23 10.26
CA ALA A 110 -12.04 -2.90 10.76
C ALA A 110 -12.20 -1.88 9.62
N ASN A 111 -11.34 -1.95 8.60
CA ASN A 111 -11.45 -1.10 7.41
C ASN A 111 -12.72 -1.41 6.60
N ASP A 112 -13.02 -2.69 6.38
CA ASP A 112 -14.21 -3.14 5.65
C ASP A 112 -15.50 -2.69 6.37
N ASP A 113 -15.55 -2.90 7.69
CA ASP A 113 -16.68 -2.48 8.53
C ASP A 113 -16.84 -0.96 8.47
N TRP A 114 -15.75 -0.18 8.51
CA TRP A 114 -15.79 1.27 8.38
C TRP A 114 -16.31 1.71 7.00
N LEU A 115 -15.83 1.10 5.92
CA LEU A 115 -16.26 1.42 4.55
C LEU A 115 -17.75 1.14 4.32
N VAL A 116 -18.30 0.10 4.97
CA VAL A 116 -19.72 -0.28 4.84
C VAL A 116 -20.64 0.56 5.72
N THR A 117 -20.18 0.94 6.93
CA THR A 117 -21.02 1.65 7.92
C THR A 117 -21.00 3.16 7.74
N THR A 118 -20.02 3.70 7.03
CA THR A 118 -19.88 5.15 6.84
C THR A 118 -20.69 5.64 5.65
N ASN A 119 -21.69 6.47 5.91
CA ASN A 119 -22.50 7.07 4.87
C ASN A 119 -21.69 8.02 3.97
N GLY A 120 -21.99 8.01 2.67
CA GLY A 120 -21.38 8.89 1.68
C GLY A 120 -20.18 8.29 0.95
N ILE A 121 -19.76 7.07 1.33
CA ILE A 121 -18.71 6.31 0.64
C ILE A 121 -19.35 5.18 -0.16
N THR A 122 -18.95 5.04 -1.42
CA THR A 122 -19.23 3.84 -2.23
C THR A 122 -17.92 3.14 -2.54
N TYR A 123 -17.77 1.92 -2.02
CA TYR A 123 -16.57 1.11 -2.20
C TYR A 123 -16.73 0.08 -3.33
N TYR A 124 -15.73 0.03 -4.20
CA TYR A 124 -15.60 -0.87 -5.33
C TYR A 124 -14.34 -1.73 -5.16
N ASN A 125 -14.51 -3.04 -4.97
CA ASN A 125 -13.40 -3.98 -5.08
C ASN A 125 -13.12 -4.29 -6.56
N LYS A 126 -12.63 -3.28 -7.29
CA LYS A 126 -12.42 -3.27 -8.73
C LYS A 126 -11.15 -2.50 -9.08
N LEU A 127 -10.48 -2.91 -10.15
CA LEU A 127 -9.34 -2.18 -10.68
C LEU A 127 -9.82 -0.90 -11.35
N GLY A 128 -9.49 0.25 -10.76
CA GLY A 128 -9.75 1.56 -11.35
C GLY A 128 -8.68 1.98 -12.35
N LYS A 129 -9.10 2.38 -13.55
CA LYS A 129 -8.25 3.01 -14.57
C LYS A 129 -8.85 4.35 -14.98
N LEU A 130 -8.00 5.36 -15.10
CA LEU A 130 -8.41 6.65 -15.63
C LEU A 130 -8.65 6.52 -17.13
N LYS A 131 -9.86 6.87 -17.59
CA LYS A 131 -10.20 6.88 -19.02
C LYS A 131 -10.00 8.27 -19.63
N ASP A 132 -10.40 9.29 -18.89
CA ASP A 132 -10.24 10.71 -19.17
C ASP A 132 -10.32 11.51 -17.84
N ASP A 133 -10.31 12.84 -17.91
CA ASP A 133 -10.25 13.74 -16.75
C ASP A 133 -11.39 13.56 -15.73
N HIS A 134 -12.53 12.98 -16.15
CA HIS A 134 -13.71 12.83 -15.30
C HIS A 134 -14.31 11.42 -15.30
N THR A 135 -13.71 10.46 -16.00
CA THR A 135 -14.26 9.11 -16.17
C THR A 135 -13.26 8.05 -15.71
N ILE A 136 -13.75 7.13 -14.88
CA ILE A 136 -13.01 5.98 -14.38
C ILE A 136 -13.63 4.70 -14.96
N GLU A 137 -12.80 3.86 -15.55
CA GLU A 137 -13.12 2.48 -15.88
C GLU A 137 -12.87 1.59 -14.66
N LEU A 138 -13.89 0.89 -14.19
CA LEU A 138 -13.80 -0.05 -13.08
C LEU A 138 -13.90 -1.48 -13.61
N ILE A 139 -12.82 -2.24 -13.48
CA ILE A 139 -12.73 -3.61 -13.98
C ILE A 139 -12.84 -4.58 -12.80
N ASP A 140 -13.79 -5.51 -12.85
CA ASP A 140 -13.91 -6.55 -11.83
C ASP A 140 -12.93 -7.72 -12.03
N LYS A 141 -12.97 -8.69 -11.12
CA LYS A 141 -12.11 -9.88 -11.16
C LYS A 141 -12.33 -10.76 -12.40
N ASP A 142 -13.51 -10.68 -13.02
CA ASP A 142 -13.90 -11.50 -14.18
C ASP A 142 -13.64 -10.75 -15.50
N GLY A 143 -13.11 -9.52 -15.42
CA GLY A 143 -12.77 -8.67 -16.55
C GLY A 143 -13.94 -7.85 -17.09
N GLN A 144 -15.11 -7.88 -16.44
CA GLN A 144 -16.21 -6.99 -16.80
C GLN A 144 -15.89 -5.59 -16.33
N PHE A 145 -16.28 -4.60 -17.14
CA PHE A 145 -16.01 -3.20 -16.83
C PHE A 145 -17.29 -2.38 -16.77
N GLU A 146 -17.28 -1.37 -15.92
CA GLU A 146 -18.28 -0.30 -15.87
C GLU A 146 -17.57 1.05 -15.83
N PHE A 147 -18.28 2.12 -16.20
CA PHE A 147 -17.77 3.48 -16.11
C PHE A 147 -18.47 4.23 -14.98
N VAL A 148 -17.67 4.99 -14.23
CA VAL A 148 -18.17 5.95 -13.26
C VAL A 148 -17.54 7.32 -13.49
N THR A 149 -18.26 8.36 -13.09
CA THR A 149 -17.82 9.75 -13.32
C THR A 149 -17.64 10.52 -12.02
N ALA A 150 -16.63 11.41 -11.99
CA ALA A 150 -16.33 12.21 -10.82
C ALA A 150 -15.79 13.60 -11.17
N GLU A 151 -16.09 14.59 -10.32
CA GLU A 151 -15.55 15.95 -10.48
C GLU A 151 -14.04 15.98 -10.26
N TYR A 152 -13.56 15.31 -9.20
CA TYR A 152 -12.12 15.14 -8.92
C TYR A 152 -11.74 13.67 -8.84
N ILE A 153 -10.59 13.30 -9.43
CA ILE A 153 -10.07 11.94 -9.40
C ILE A 153 -8.68 11.96 -8.78
N LEU A 154 -8.47 11.13 -7.76
CA LEU A 154 -7.18 10.98 -7.10
C LEU A 154 -6.68 9.54 -7.23
N GLN A 155 -5.55 9.36 -7.90
CA GLN A 155 -4.92 8.06 -8.07
C GLN A 155 -3.74 7.90 -7.10
N ILE A 156 -3.87 6.99 -6.15
CA ILE A 156 -2.86 6.67 -5.13
C ILE A 156 -2.46 5.21 -5.32
N LEU A 157 -1.71 4.97 -6.40
CA LEU A 157 -1.10 3.68 -6.64
C LEU A 157 0.32 3.72 -6.11
N PHE A 158 0.62 2.86 -5.13
CA PHE A 158 2.01 2.56 -4.80
C PHE A 158 2.58 1.81 -6.00
N PHE A 159 3.38 2.51 -6.82
CA PHE A 159 4.06 1.88 -7.94
C PHE A 159 4.77 0.63 -7.43
N GLN A 160 4.48 -0.51 -8.04
CA GLN A 160 5.20 -1.74 -7.83
C GLN A 160 6.60 -1.52 -8.45
N PHE A 161 7.48 -0.89 -7.67
CA PHE A 161 8.73 -0.19 -8.06
C PHE A 161 9.80 -1.01 -8.83
N TYR A 162 9.51 -2.24 -9.26
CA TYR A 162 10.52 -3.11 -9.86
C TYR A 162 10.34 -3.35 -11.36
N TYR A 163 9.11 -3.25 -11.91
CA TYR A 163 8.88 -3.58 -13.33
C TYR A 163 9.41 -2.50 -14.29
N LEU A 164 9.26 -1.23 -13.93
CA LEU A 164 9.78 -0.11 -14.73
C LEU A 164 11.32 -0.03 -14.65
N LEU A 165 11.90 -0.38 -13.50
CA LEU A 165 13.35 -0.44 -13.31
C LEU A 165 13.97 -1.54 -14.17
N ILE A 166 13.31 -2.71 -14.29
CA ILE A 166 13.75 -3.83 -15.13
C ILE A 166 13.62 -3.51 -16.62
N ILE A 167 12.55 -2.83 -17.05
CA ILE A 167 12.38 -2.43 -18.46
C ILE A 167 13.45 -1.39 -18.85
N ILE A 168 13.75 -0.42 -17.98
CA ILE A 168 14.82 0.56 -18.20
C ILE A 168 16.20 -0.13 -18.27
N ILE A 169 16.46 -1.12 -17.41
CA ILE A 169 17.72 -1.90 -17.44
C ILE A 169 17.84 -2.73 -18.73
N ILE A 170 16.76 -3.36 -19.21
CA ILE A 170 16.75 -4.14 -20.46
C ILE A 170 16.99 -3.22 -21.68
N ILE A 171 16.37 -2.04 -21.71
CA ILE A 171 16.58 -1.05 -22.76
C ILE A 171 18.03 -0.53 -22.77
N ILE A 172 18.63 -0.30 -21.60
CA ILE A 172 20.04 0.11 -21.47
C ILE A 172 21.00 -0.99 -21.98
N ILE A 173 20.73 -2.27 -21.69
CA ILE A 173 21.53 -3.42 -22.17
C ILE A 173 21.40 -3.60 -23.70
N GLN A 174 20.23 -3.32 -24.28
CA GLN A 174 20.00 -3.47 -25.72
C GLN A 174 20.53 -2.31 -26.57
N ILE A 175 20.64 -1.09 -26.01
CA ILE A 175 21.12 0.10 -26.75
C ILE A 175 22.64 0.31 -26.62
N LEU A 176 23.28 -0.20 -25.55
CA LEU A 176 24.71 -0.03 -25.30
C LEU A 176 25.42 -1.40 -25.29
N PRO A 177 25.86 -1.93 -26.46
CA PRO A 177 26.38 -3.30 -26.56
C PRO A 177 27.74 -3.53 -25.87
N ASN A 178 28.35 -2.52 -25.24
CA ASN A 178 29.70 -2.61 -24.65
C ASN A 178 29.79 -1.97 -23.25
N LEU A 179 28.80 -2.22 -22.37
CA LEU A 179 28.96 -1.87 -20.96
C LEU A 179 29.86 -2.91 -20.24
N PRO A 180 30.89 -2.49 -19.49
CA PRO A 180 31.66 -3.39 -18.65
C PRO A 180 30.77 -3.94 -17.52
N PRO A 181 31.04 -5.17 -17.01
CA PRO A 181 30.18 -5.80 -16.00
C PRO A 181 30.12 -4.97 -14.72
N ILE A 182 28.92 -4.49 -14.39
CA ILE A 182 28.66 -3.64 -13.22
C ILE A 182 28.79 -4.47 -11.93
N ARG A 183 29.77 -4.12 -11.09
CA ARG A 183 29.86 -4.59 -9.70
C ARG A 183 29.21 -3.56 -8.76
N TYR A 184 28.10 -3.98 -8.12
CA TYR A 184 27.44 -3.45 -6.91
C TYR A 184 26.68 -2.10 -6.98
N ILE A 185 25.36 -2.17 -6.73
CA ILE A 185 24.49 -1.04 -6.39
C ILE A 185 23.94 -1.26 -4.97
N ASN A 186 24.15 -0.30 -4.07
CA ASN A 186 23.63 -0.29 -2.71
C ASN A 186 22.34 0.56 -2.64
N GLN A 187 21.22 -0.04 -2.25
CA GLN A 187 19.84 0.47 -2.44
C GLN A 187 19.43 1.66 -1.53
N ARG A 188 20.32 2.25 -0.73
CA ARG A 188 19.92 3.23 0.31
C ARG A 188 19.86 4.70 -0.13
N ILE A 189 20.28 5.05 -1.35
CA ILE A 189 20.41 6.47 -1.76
C ILE A 189 19.12 7.03 -2.43
N TRP A 190 18.22 6.18 -2.92
CA TRP A 190 17.07 6.64 -3.73
C TRP A 190 15.91 7.27 -2.96
N ILE A 191 15.72 6.90 -1.69
CA ILE A 191 14.59 7.40 -0.87
C ILE A 191 14.83 8.85 -0.41
N LEU A 192 16.08 9.26 -0.23
CA LEU A 192 16.40 10.62 0.22
C LEU A 192 16.34 11.66 -0.91
N LEU A 193 16.69 11.29 -2.14
CA LEU A 193 16.66 12.22 -3.28
C LEU A 193 15.24 12.53 -3.77
N SER A 194 14.31 11.57 -3.64
CA SER A 194 12.92 11.76 -4.05
C SER A 194 12.11 12.63 -3.08
N PHE A 195 12.50 12.68 -1.80
CA PHE A 195 11.89 13.58 -0.81
C PHE A 195 12.40 15.03 -0.98
N GLN A 196 13.66 15.22 -1.36
CA GLN A 196 14.24 16.55 -1.59
C GLN A 196 13.65 17.22 -2.85
N GLN A 197 13.52 16.48 -3.96
CA GLN A 197 12.89 17.01 -5.19
C GLN A 197 11.42 17.40 -5.00
N TYR A 198 10.69 16.70 -4.13
CA TYR A 198 9.32 17.06 -3.79
C TYR A 198 9.23 18.40 -3.04
N LEU A 199 10.15 18.65 -2.10
CA LEU A 199 10.20 19.93 -1.36
C LEU A 199 10.62 21.10 -2.26
N ASP A 200 11.58 20.90 -3.16
CA ASP A 200 12.08 21.96 -4.05
C ASP A 200 11.02 22.41 -5.08
N SER A 201 10.15 21.49 -5.53
CA SER A 201 9.05 21.81 -6.46
C SER A 201 7.95 22.71 -5.87
N LYS A 202 7.83 22.79 -4.54
CA LYS A 202 6.86 23.70 -3.88
C LYS A 202 7.43 25.08 -3.57
N TYR A 203 8.75 25.27 -3.62
CA TYR A 203 9.38 26.58 -3.38
C TYR A 203 9.42 27.46 -4.64
N ILE A 204 9.26 26.87 -5.83
CA ILE A 204 9.28 27.60 -7.12
C ILE A 204 7.89 28.15 -7.49
N ALA A 205 6.80 27.59 -6.93
CA ALA A 205 5.43 27.98 -7.27
C ALA A 205 4.85 29.17 -6.48
N SER A 206 5.63 29.82 -5.61
CA SER A 206 5.17 30.97 -4.81
C SER A 206 5.79 32.33 -5.18
N ASN A 207 6.55 32.42 -6.28
CA ASN A 207 7.21 33.66 -6.72
C ASN A 207 7.11 33.95 -8.24
N THR A 208 5.95 33.70 -8.85
CA THR A 208 5.53 34.26 -10.14
C THR A 208 4.03 34.46 -10.12
#